data_AF-A0A0R3SEQ7-F1
#
_entry.id   AF-A0A0R3SEQ7-F1
#
_cell.length_a   1.000
_cell.length_b   1.000
_cell.length_c   1.000
_cell.angle_alpha   90.00
_cell.angle_beta   90.00
_cell.angle_gamma   90.00
#
_symmetry.space_group_name_H-M   'P 1'
#
loop_
_entity.id
_entity.type
_entity.pdbx_description
1 polymer ?
#
loop_
_entity_poly.entity_id
_entity_poly.type
_entity_poly.pdbx_seq_one_letter_code
_entity_poly.pdbx_strand_id
1 'polypeptide(L)'
;MRLSSPYYLFIDSGQSVTHTGPVSESYALSHATERSPFVGHGHNDYLGKMFCKQGFCFFSVSRTEGIKEKLCYVTLNYDSDKQKATKKSYQLSYGNVNEIGSE
;
A
#
# COMPACT_ATOMS: atom_id res chain seq x y z
N MET A 1 -30.92 30.84 7.68
CA MET A 1 -29.72 30.22 8.28
C MET A 1 -29.39 28.99 7.44
N ARG A 2 -28.50 29.11 6.44
CA ARG A 2 -28.06 27.95 5.65
C ARG A 2 -27.07 27.17 6.51
N LEU A 3 -27.47 26.00 7.00
CA LEU A 3 -26.53 25.01 7.51
C LEU A 3 -25.55 24.72 6.37
N SER A 4 -24.24 24.88 6.59
CA SER A 4 -23.26 24.59 5.56
C SER A 4 -23.41 23.14 5.14
N SER A 5 -23.73 22.91 3.87
CA SER A 5 -23.77 21.57 3.30
C SER A 5 -22.43 20.87 3.56
N PRO A 6 -22.43 19.59 3.98
CA PRO A 6 -21.19 18.91 4.29
C PRO A 6 -20.44 18.57 2.99
N TYR A 7 -19.16 18.94 2.94
CA TYR A 7 -18.23 18.62 1.87
C TYR A 7 -17.25 17.57 2.36
N TYR A 8 -17.06 16.51 1.58
CA TYR A 8 -16.11 15.44 1.90
C TYR A 8 -15.18 15.21 0.71
N LEU A 9 -13.99 14.68 0.99
CA LEU A 9 -13.10 14.10 -0.02
C LEU A 9 -13.12 12.60 0.17
N PHE A 10 -13.46 11.84 -0.88
CA PHE A 10 -13.30 10.40 -0.86
C PHE A 10 -11.99 10.01 -1.55
N ILE A 11 -11.37 8.97 -1.03
CA ILE A 11 -10.20 8.31 -1.61
C ILE A 11 -10.49 6.81 -1.55
N ASP A 12 -10.65 6.21 -2.71
CA ASP A 12 -10.87 4.77 -2.86
C ASP A 12 -9.68 4.16 -3.61
N SER A 13 -8.87 3.38 -2.89
CA SER A 13 -7.64 2.79 -3.40
C SER A 13 -7.84 1.30 -3.68
N GLY A 14 -8.00 0.95 -4.96
CA GLY A 14 -8.23 -0.42 -5.40
C GLY A 14 -6.98 -1.15 -5.88
N GLN A 15 -7.20 -2.36 -6.41
CA GLN A 15 -6.14 -3.23 -6.95
C GLN A 15 -5.63 -2.80 -8.34
N SER A 16 -6.40 -2.01 -9.09
CA SER A 16 -6.05 -1.55 -10.44
C SER A 16 -6.05 -0.02 -10.63
N VAL A 17 -6.76 0.72 -9.77
CA VAL A 17 -6.89 2.18 -9.84
C VAL A 17 -7.18 2.77 -8.46
N THR A 18 -6.69 3.97 -8.20
CA THR A 18 -7.10 4.79 -7.05
C THR A 18 -7.93 5.97 -7.55
N HIS A 19 -9.12 6.13 -6.96
CA HIS A 19 -10.06 7.20 -7.25
C HIS A 19 -10.08 8.22 -6.12
N THR A 20 -9.93 9.50 -6.45
CA THR A 20 -10.02 10.58 -5.48
C THR A 20 -10.97 11.64 -5.99
N GLY A 21 -11.92 12.08 -5.17
CA GLY A 21 -12.86 13.11 -5.62
C GLY A 21 -13.69 13.73 -4.51
N PRO A 22 -14.19 14.96 -4.70
CA PRO A 22 -15.05 15.61 -3.73
C PRO A 22 -16.49 15.09 -3.79
N VAL A 23 -17.11 14.97 -2.62
CA VAL A 23 -18.53 14.69 -2.42
C VAL A 23 -19.20 15.95 -1.87
N SER A 24 -20.23 16.41 -2.57
CA SER A 24 -21.06 17.54 -2.16
C SER A 24 -22.50 17.06 -2.05
N GLU A 25 -23.17 17.35 -0.93
CA GLU A 25 -24.62 17.09 -0.78
C GLU A 25 -25.03 15.64 -1.13
N SER A 26 -24.18 14.67 -0.80
CA SER A 26 -24.36 13.24 -1.09
C SER A 26 -24.14 12.81 -2.55
N TYR A 27 -23.61 13.69 -3.41
CA TYR A 27 -23.23 13.37 -4.79
C TYR A 27 -21.71 13.54 -4.99
N ALA A 28 -21.08 12.52 -5.55
CA ALA A 28 -19.70 12.60 -6.00
C ALA A 28 -19.63 13.46 -7.28
N LEU A 29 -18.80 14.49 -7.27
CA LEU A 29 -18.61 15.37 -8.42
C LEU A 29 -17.70 14.68 -9.45
N SER A 30 -18.29 13.97 -10.41
CA SER A 30 -17.58 13.18 -11.41
C SER A 30 -16.55 13.96 -12.24
N HIS A 31 -16.76 15.27 -12.43
CA HIS A 31 -15.85 16.17 -13.16
C HIS A 31 -14.59 16.55 -12.36
N ALA A 32 -14.61 16.35 -11.04
CA ALA A 32 -13.49 16.61 -10.12
C ALA A 32 -12.92 15.31 -9.54
N THR A 33 -13.35 14.15 -10.04
CA THR A 33 -12.79 12.85 -9.67
C THR A 33 -11.55 12.57 -10.50
N GLU A 34 -10.40 12.54 -9.85
CA GLU A 34 -9.13 12.16 -10.45
C GLU A 34 -8.88 10.66 -10.34
N ARG A 35 -8.15 10.12 -11.32
CA ARG A 35 -7.69 8.74 -11.36
C ARG A 35 -6.18 8.72 -11.28
N SER A 36 -5.65 8.11 -10.23
CA SER A 36 -4.22 7.91 -10.08
C SER A 36 -3.86 6.44 -10.34
N PRO A 37 -2.78 6.16 -11.10
CA PRO A 37 -2.27 4.80 -11.28
C PRO A 37 -1.49 4.28 -10.03
N PHE A 38 -1.54 4.98 -8.90
CA PHE A 38 -0.95 4.54 -7.63
C PHE A 38 -1.79 3.44 -6.97
N VAL A 39 -1.34 2.19 -7.01
CA VAL A 39 -2.24 1.02 -6.93
C VAL A 39 -1.61 -0.20 -6.26
N GLY A 40 -2.45 -1.06 -5.65
CA GLY A 40 -2.06 -2.31 -4.97
C GLY A 40 -1.19 -3.28 -5.78
N HIS A 41 -1.43 -3.47 -7.08
CA HIS A 41 -0.57 -4.28 -7.95
C HIS A 41 0.84 -3.69 -8.06
N GLY A 42 0.96 -2.37 -8.21
CA GLY A 42 2.26 -1.68 -8.25
C GLY A 42 3.07 -1.91 -6.97
N HIS A 43 2.40 -1.94 -5.81
CA HIS A 43 3.03 -2.28 -4.53
C HIS A 43 3.52 -3.73 -4.49
N ASN A 44 2.74 -4.69 -5.01
CA ASN A 44 3.11 -6.10 -5.05
C ASN A 44 4.32 -6.32 -5.98
N ASP A 45 4.36 -5.69 -7.15
CA ASP A 45 5.48 -5.77 -8.09
C ASP A 45 6.75 -5.17 -7.51
N TYR A 46 6.63 -4.02 -6.84
CA TYR A 46 7.75 -3.35 -6.19
C TYR A 46 8.33 -4.21 -5.05
N LEU A 47 7.46 -4.78 -4.20
CA LEU A 47 7.86 -5.73 -3.16
C LEU A 47 8.55 -6.95 -3.76
N GLY A 48 7.99 -7.55 -4.82
CA GLY A 48 8.58 -8.69 -5.51
C GLY A 48 9.98 -8.37 -6.06
N LYS A 49 10.18 -7.20 -6.67
CA LYS A 49 11.50 -6.73 -7.15
C LYS A 49 12.49 -6.57 -6.00
N MET A 50 12.08 -5.99 -4.87
CA MET A 50 12.94 -5.81 -3.71
C MET A 50 13.34 -7.15 -3.08
N PHE A 51 12.42 -8.10 -2.98
CA PHE A 51 12.74 -9.45 -2.52
C PHE A 51 13.67 -10.20 -3.48
N CYS A 52 13.47 -10.09 -4.80
CA CYS A 52 14.40 -10.68 -5.77
C CYS A 52 15.82 -10.09 -5.67
N LYS A 53 15.98 -8.78 -5.39
CA LYS A 53 17.30 -8.17 -5.15
C LYS A 53 18.00 -8.76 -3.91
N GLN A 54 17.24 -9.13 -2.89
CA GLN A 54 17.76 -9.79 -1.68
C GLN A 54 17.94 -11.31 -1.86
N GLY A 55 17.68 -11.86 -3.05
CA GLY A 55 17.83 -13.28 -3.38
C GLY A 55 16.57 -14.12 -3.16
N PHE A 56 15.44 -13.50 -2.79
CA PHE A 56 14.16 -14.17 -2.55
C PHE A 56 13.17 -13.88 -3.67
N CYS A 57 13.16 -14.67 -4.74
CA CYS A 57 12.13 -14.51 -5.78
C CYS A 57 10.84 -15.25 -5.42
N PHE A 58 9.84 -14.50 -4.95
CA PHE A 58 8.49 -15.00 -4.75
C PHE A 58 7.71 -14.98 -6.07
N PHE A 59 7.39 -16.16 -6.61
CA PHE A 59 6.65 -16.29 -7.87
C PHE A 59 5.12 -16.28 -7.71
N SER A 60 4.60 -16.27 -6.48
CA SER A 60 3.15 -16.38 -6.23
C SER A 60 2.61 -15.12 -5.55
N VAL A 61 1.58 -14.54 -6.15
CA VAL A 61 0.88 -13.34 -5.65
C VAL A 61 0.40 -13.54 -4.21
N SER A 62 -0.12 -14.72 -3.87
CA SER A 62 -0.59 -15.05 -2.52
C SER A 62 0.52 -14.94 -1.46
N ARG A 63 1.77 -15.29 -1.80
CA ARG A 63 2.91 -15.15 -0.87
C ARG A 63 3.26 -13.68 -0.65
N THR A 64 3.32 -12.90 -1.72
CA THR A 64 3.61 -11.46 -1.64
C THR A 64 2.51 -10.69 -0.91
N GLU A 65 1.24 -11.03 -1.13
CA GLU A 65 0.11 -10.40 -0.44
C GLU A 65 0.11 -10.70 1.06
N GLY A 66 0.32 -11.96 1.46
CA GLY A 66 0.40 -12.32 2.88
C GLY A 66 1.57 -11.67 3.62
N ILE A 67 2.70 -11.42 2.94
CA ILE A 67 3.83 -10.67 3.50
C ILE A 67 3.49 -9.18 3.59
N LYS A 68 2.88 -8.61 2.54
CA LYS A 68 2.48 -7.21 2.50
C LYS A 68 1.54 -6.87 3.66
N GLU A 69 0.52 -7.68 3.89
CA GLU A 69 -0.47 -7.45 4.95
C GLU A 69 0.13 -7.57 6.36
N LYS A 70 1.17 -8.38 6.55
CA LYS A 70 1.73 -8.64 7.89
C LYS A 70 2.96 -7.80 8.24
N LEU A 71 3.77 -7.44 7.25
CA LEU A 71 5.06 -6.78 7.49
C LEU A 71 5.14 -5.35 6.98
N CYS A 72 4.32 -4.96 5.99
CA CYS A 72 4.38 -3.61 5.44
C CYS A 72 3.56 -2.64 6.29
N TYR A 73 4.11 -1.44 6.46
CA TYR A 73 3.44 -0.33 7.13
C TYR A 73 3.89 0.98 6.48
N VAL A 74 3.06 2.02 6.59
CA VAL A 74 3.37 3.35 6.07
C VAL A 74 3.96 4.18 7.20
N THR A 75 5.12 4.79 6.95
CA THR A 75 5.83 5.62 7.93
C THR A 75 5.65 7.10 7.58
N LEU A 76 5.55 7.96 8.59
CA LEU A 76 5.46 9.41 8.39
C LEU A 76 6.82 10.02 8.04
N ASN A 77 7.91 9.46 8.55
CA ASN A 77 9.27 9.93 8.33
C ASN A 77 10.17 8.77 7.91
N TYR A 78 10.42 8.68 6.60
CA TYR A 78 11.17 7.59 5.99
C TYR A 78 12.60 7.48 6.53
N ASP A 79 13.33 8.59 6.63
CA ASP A 79 14.75 8.58 7.02
C ASP A 79 14.95 8.14 8.47
N SER A 80 14.05 8.56 9.37
CA SER A 80 14.10 8.18 10.78
C SER A 80 13.72 6.72 11.00
N ASP A 81 12.72 6.22 10.28
CA ASP A 81 12.28 4.83 10.41
C ASP A 81 13.25 3.86 9.74
N LYS A 82 13.89 4.26 8.63
CA LYS A 82 14.93 3.44 7.98
C LYS A 82 16.07 3.08 8.93
N GLN A 83 16.52 4.04 9.74
CA GLN A 83 17.57 3.80 10.73
C GLN A 83 17.11 2.90 11.90
N LYS A 84 15.80 2.89 12.18
CA LYS A 84 15.18 2.11 13.25
C LYS A 84 14.60 0.77 12.77
N ALA A 85 14.58 0.54 11.46
CA ALA A 85 13.92 -0.60 10.85
C ALA A 85 14.70 -1.88 11.19
N THR A 86 14.34 -2.49 12.31
CA THR A 86 14.86 -3.79 12.73
C THR A 86 14.32 -4.87 11.80
N LYS A 87 15.22 -5.69 11.24
CA LYS A 87 14.87 -6.85 10.43
C LYS A 87 13.94 -7.79 11.22
N LYS A 88 12.77 -8.09 10.67
CA LYS A 88 11.81 -9.04 11.24
C LYS A 88 11.95 -10.39 10.54
N SER A 89 12.12 -11.46 11.30
CA SER A 89 12.03 -12.82 10.76
C SER A 89 10.56 -13.19 10.53
N TYR A 90 10.24 -13.67 9.34
CA TYR A 90 8.88 -14.13 9.01
C TYR A 90 8.95 -15.55 8.51
N GLN A 91 8.35 -16.49 9.24
CA GLN A 91 8.27 -17.88 8.79
C GLN A 91 7.05 -18.05 7.88
N LEU A 92 7.30 -18.48 6.64
CA LEU A 92 6.25 -19.04 5.81
C LEU A 92 6.01 -20.50 6.23
N SER A 93 4.74 -20.94 6.15
CA SER A 93 4.27 -22.27 6.54
C SER A 93 4.94 -23.45 5.83
N TYR A 94 5.73 -23.21 4.78
CA TYR A 94 6.47 -24.26 4.05
C TYR A 94 7.89 -23.84 3.66
N GLY A 95 8.65 -23.26 4.60
CA GLY A 95 10.07 -23.00 4.44
C GLY A 95 10.47 -21.66 5.06
N ASN A 96 11.47 -21.70 5.92
CA ASN A 96 11.97 -20.55 6.67
C ASN A 96 12.35 -19.40 5.73
N VAL A 97 11.82 -18.20 5.99
CA VAL A 97 12.37 -16.97 5.43
C VAL A 97 13.10 -16.23 6.56
N ASN A 98 14.41 -16.10 6.36
CA ASN A 98 15.30 -15.41 7.28
C ASN A 98 15.27 -13.91 6.97
N GLU A 99 15.01 -13.12 8.02
CA GLU A 99 15.20 -11.66 8.14
C GLU A 99 14.75 -10.78 6.97
N ILE A 100 13.52 -10.29 7.03
CA ILE A 100 12.98 -9.25 6.14
C ILE A 100 13.12 -7.90 6.86
N GLY A 101 13.84 -6.96 6.26
CA GLY A 101 13.98 -5.59 6.77
C GLY A 101 13.88 -4.56 5.65
N SER A 102 13.97 -3.28 6.02
CA SER A 102 14.13 -2.24 5.01
C SER A 102 15.49 -2.38 4.32
N GLU A 103 15.57 -1.89 3.07
CA GLU A 103 16.86 -1.44 2.51
C GLU A 103 17.44 -0.29 3.35
#